data_AF-A0A417YR30-F1
#
_entry.id   AF-A0A417YR30-F1
#
_cell.length_a   1.000
_cell.length_b   1.000
_cell.length_c   1.000
_cell.angle_alpha   90.00
_cell.angle_beta   90.00
_cell.angle_gamma   90.00
#
_symmetry.space_group_name_H-M   'P 1'
#
loop_
_entity.id
_entity.type
_entity.pdbx_description
1 polymer ?
#
loop_
_entity_poly.entity_id
_entity_poly.type
_entity_poly.pdbx_seq_one_letter_code
_entity_poly.pdbx_strand_id
1 'polypeptide(L)'
;MLLGNAMGLPFRHGISSNKKYALYFDGVDDRVTIPNNVVFNMTEEITIEAWVKTGTNILSEQAFVEKQYSGQWEFAILNRGLKVNAFIGGQYRSGYMMATLLGLQPETWYHCVFTYKNGSGKIYLNGELKLENNNVSGPLGTANAALNIGQRFGNNIPFGGLLRDVRIWNISRSQEEIVNNMNKILQGNEKGLVGYFPLNEGYGDKAYNRATGIDGNIYGSTWVEV
;
A
#
# COMPACT_ATOMS: atom_id res chain seq x y z
N MET A 1 -61.82 -12.16 9.10
CA MET A 1 -61.64 -12.92 7.84
C MET A 1 -61.70 -11.87 6.73
N LEU A 2 -60.69 -11.38 6.02
CA LEU A 2 -59.23 -11.59 5.82
C LEU A 2 -58.55 -10.20 6.07
N LEU A 3 -57.38 -10.00 6.69
CA LEU A 3 -55.97 -10.34 6.36
C LEU A 3 -55.38 -9.70 5.09
N GLY A 4 -54.28 -8.94 5.29
CA GLY A 4 -53.14 -8.70 4.36
C GLY A 4 -53.25 -7.46 3.47
N ASN A 5 -52.25 -6.59 3.28
CA ASN A 5 -50.81 -6.63 3.59
C ASN A 5 -50.29 -5.19 3.66
N ALA A 6 -49.75 -4.78 4.82
CA ALA A 6 -48.77 -3.69 4.85
C ALA A 6 -47.42 -4.32 4.47
N MET A 7 -46.85 -3.91 3.33
CA MET A 7 -45.46 -4.26 2.98
C MET A 7 -44.54 -3.65 4.04
N GLY A 8 -44.13 -4.47 4.99
CA GLY A 8 -43.01 -4.17 5.87
C GLY A 8 -41.74 -4.12 5.04
N LEU A 9 -41.15 -2.94 4.91
CA LEU A 9 -39.75 -2.80 4.55
C LEU A 9 -38.92 -3.59 5.58
N PRO A 10 -37.99 -4.47 5.20
CA PRO A 10 -37.12 -5.08 6.19
C PRO A 10 -36.18 -4.01 6.75
N PHE A 11 -36.45 -3.56 7.97
CA PHE A 11 -35.47 -2.84 8.77
C PHE A 11 -34.47 -3.82 9.38
N ARG A 12 -33.19 -3.45 9.21
CA ARG A 12 -32.04 -3.67 10.10
C ARG A 12 -31.55 -5.10 10.33
N HIS A 13 -30.31 -5.32 9.90
CA HIS A 13 -29.27 -5.71 10.85
C HIS A 13 -28.14 -4.68 10.85
N GLY A 14 -28.34 -3.63 11.64
CA GLY A 14 -27.21 -2.92 12.23
C GLY A 14 -26.62 -3.82 13.31
N ILE A 15 -25.71 -4.72 12.94
CA ILE A 15 -24.66 -5.16 13.84
C ILE A 15 -23.48 -4.26 13.50
N SER A 16 -23.21 -3.24 14.33
CA SER A 16 -21.88 -2.65 14.35
C SER A 16 -20.95 -3.70 14.92
N SER A 17 -20.54 -4.65 14.07
CA SER A 17 -19.45 -5.53 14.45
C SER A 17 -18.23 -4.61 14.40
N ASN A 18 -17.60 -4.35 15.55
CA ASN A 18 -16.31 -3.64 15.63
C ASN A 18 -15.17 -4.49 15.03
N LYS A 19 -15.50 -5.35 14.06
CA LYS A 19 -14.56 -6.22 13.39
C LYS A 19 -13.68 -5.36 12.52
N LYS A 20 -12.39 -5.42 12.78
CA LYS A 20 -11.39 -4.86 11.88
C LYS A 20 -10.98 -5.99 10.96
N TYR A 21 -10.92 -5.70 9.68
CA TYR A 21 -10.42 -6.62 8.69
C TYR A 21 -9.08 -6.11 8.17
N ALA A 22 -8.26 -7.06 7.71
CA ALA A 22 -7.11 -6.84 6.85
C ALA A 22 -7.16 -7.84 5.70
N LEU A 23 -6.46 -7.54 4.62
CA LEU A 23 -6.36 -8.45 3.48
C LEU A 23 -5.12 -9.33 3.65
N TYR A 24 -5.32 -10.64 3.60
CA TYR A 24 -4.28 -11.65 3.71
C TYR A 24 -3.77 -12.07 2.32
N PHE A 25 -2.45 -12.14 2.22
CA PHE A 25 -1.71 -12.58 1.05
C PHE A 25 -0.88 -13.81 1.45
N ASP A 26 -1.02 -14.90 0.70
CA ASP A 26 -0.44 -16.21 1.03
C ASP A 26 1.06 -16.36 0.73
N GLY A 27 1.66 -15.40 0.01
CA GLY A 27 3.06 -15.45 -0.40
C GLY A 27 3.31 -16.28 -1.66
N VAL A 28 2.29 -16.54 -2.48
CA VAL A 28 2.41 -17.30 -3.75
C VAL A 28 2.07 -16.43 -4.95
N ASP A 29 0.81 -16.05 -5.14
CA ASP A 29 0.34 -15.29 -6.31
C ASP A 29 -0.81 -14.30 -6.02
N ASP A 30 -1.12 -14.13 -4.75
CA ASP A 30 -2.11 -13.18 -4.23
C ASP A 30 -1.74 -11.72 -4.54
N ARG A 31 -2.70 -10.96 -5.05
CA ARG A 31 -2.52 -9.53 -5.32
C ARG A 31 -3.82 -8.75 -5.36
N VAL A 32 -3.71 -7.45 -5.15
CA VAL A 32 -4.69 -6.47 -5.63
C VAL A 32 -4.10 -5.76 -6.84
N THR A 33 -4.80 -5.75 -7.97
CA THR A 33 -4.38 -4.99 -9.16
C THR A 33 -5.27 -3.78 -9.37
N ILE A 34 -4.66 -2.60 -9.34
CA ILE A 34 -5.27 -1.31 -9.64
C ILE A 34 -4.93 -0.96 -11.10
N PRO A 35 -5.91 -0.64 -11.95
CA PRO A 35 -5.67 -0.37 -13.37
C PRO A 35 -4.71 0.80 -13.55
N ASN A 36 -3.92 0.75 -14.64
CA ASN A 36 -3.01 1.84 -15.00
C ASN A 36 -3.75 3.18 -15.05
N ASN A 37 -3.24 4.17 -14.31
CA ASN A 37 -3.80 5.51 -14.30
C ASN A 37 -2.68 6.54 -14.08
N VAL A 38 -2.79 7.68 -14.77
CA VAL A 38 -1.81 8.78 -14.71
C VAL A 38 -1.69 9.39 -13.32
N VAL A 39 -2.71 9.26 -12.47
CA VAL A 39 -2.67 9.78 -11.09
C VAL A 39 -1.53 9.15 -10.26
N PHE A 40 -1.05 7.95 -10.65
CA PHE A 40 0.05 7.25 -10.00
C PHE A 40 1.41 7.47 -10.71
N ASN A 41 1.51 8.43 -11.64
CA ASN A 41 2.73 8.76 -12.39
C ASN A 41 3.44 9.99 -11.83
N MET A 42 3.77 9.95 -10.53
CA MET A 42 4.50 11.02 -9.86
C MET A 42 6.00 11.00 -10.21
N THR A 43 6.57 12.17 -10.46
CA THR A 43 7.99 12.34 -10.84
C THR A 43 8.82 13.05 -9.76
N GLU A 44 8.26 14.05 -9.08
CA GLU A 44 9.01 14.93 -8.19
C GLU A 44 8.92 14.53 -6.71
N GLU A 45 7.73 14.11 -6.29
CA GLU A 45 7.48 13.71 -4.91
C GLU A 45 6.40 12.64 -4.78
N ILE A 46 6.55 11.81 -3.75
CA ILE A 46 5.65 10.71 -3.44
C ILE A 46 5.76 10.36 -1.96
N THR A 47 4.66 9.89 -1.38
CA THR A 47 4.67 9.10 -0.15
C THR A 47 3.90 7.81 -0.37
N ILE A 48 4.48 6.68 0.03
CA ILE A 48 3.79 5.38 0.08
C ILE A 48 3.81 4.95 1.54
N GLU A 49 2.64 4.66 2.11
CA GLU A 49 2.51 4.16 3.48
C GLU A 49 1.59 2.94 3.52
N ALA A 50 1.90 2.00 4.40
CA ALA A 50 1.06 0.84 4.65
C ALA A 50 1.29 0.34 6.07
N TRP A 51 0.24 -0.20 6.70
CA TRP A 51 0.43 -1.12 7.80
C TRP A 51 0.73 -2.49 7.23
N VAL A 52 1.83 -3.09 7.68
CA VAL A 52 2.35 -4.37 7.19
C VAL A 52 2.57 -5.31 8.38
N LYS A 53 2.06 -6.54 8.28
CA LYS A 53 2.37 -7.64 9.18
C LYS A 53 2.75 -8.85 8.35
N THR A 54 4.03 -9.19 8.29
CA THR A 54 4.52 -10.33 7.52
C THR A 54 4.12 -11.66 8.17
N GLY A 55 4.18 -12.74 7.39
CA GLY A 55 4.27 -14.10 7.91
C GLY A 55 5.62 -14.39 8.58
N THR A 56 5.94 -15.67 8.71
CA THR A 56 7.13 -16.16 9.42
C THR A 56 8.43 -16.02 8.62
N ASN A 57 8.37 -16.21 7.30
CA ASN A 57 9.52 -15.99 6.42
C ASN A 57 9.63 -14.51 6.07
N ILE A 58 10.73 -13.87 6.47
CA ILE A 58 11.03 -12.45 6.23
C ILE A 58 12.47 -12.21 5.78
N LEU A 59 13.12 -13.27 5.26
CA LEU A 59 14.49 -13.19 4.78
C LEU A 59 14.55 -12.86 3.29
N SER A 60 13.68 -13.45 2.49
CA SER A 60 13.56 -13.15 1.07
C SER A 60 12.87 -11.81 0.81
N GLU A 61 13.09 -11.27 -0.39
CA GLU A 61 12.36 -10.11 -0.87
C GLU A 61 10.86 -10.40 -0.99
N GLN A 62 10.03 -9.47 -0.52
CA GLN A 62 8.57 -9.55 -0.57
C GLN A 62 7.97 -8.17 -0.84
N ALA A 63 7.44 -7.96 -2.05
CA ALA A 63 6.91 -6.67 -2.49
C ALA A 63 5.45 -6.50 -2.04
N PHE A 64 5.17 -5.48 -1.23
CA PHE A 64 3.83 -5.24 -0.71
C PHE A 64 3.10 -4.10 -1.41
N VAL A 65 3.80 -3.13 -2.02
CA VAL A 65 3.22 -2.17 -2.97
C VAL A 65 4.22 -1.91 -4.09
N GLU A 66 3.76 -1.95 -5.34
CA GLU A 66 4.61 -1.76 -6.51
C GLU A 66 3.87 -1.14 -7.69
N LYS A 67 4.60 -0.37 -8.48
CA LYS A 67 4.17 0.06 -9.80
C LYS A 67 5.28 -0.21 -10.79
N GLN A 68 5.40 -1.45 -11.25
CA GLN A 68 6.64 -2.00 -11.77
C GLN A 68 6.43 -3.12 -12.79
N TYR A 69 5.68 -2.84 -13.85
CA TYR A 69 6.06 -3.40 -15.15
C TYR A 69 6.89 -2.35 -15.91
N SER A 70 8.19 -2.64 -16.06
CA SER A 70 9.27 -1.78 -16.62
C SER A 70 9.99 -0.82 -15.68
N GLY A 71 9.61 -0.69 -14.40
CA GLY A 71 10.48 -0.02 -13.43
C GLY A 71 10.09 1.39 -13.04
N GLN A 72 9.13 1.56 -12.14
CA GLN A 72 8.81 2.86 -11.55
C GLN A 72 9.30 2.90 -10.11
N TRP A 73 8.63 2.15 -9.23
CA TRP A 73 8.98 2.02 -7.83
C TRP A 73 8.34 0.79 -7.21
N GLU A 74 8.94 0.29 -6.13
CA GLU A 74 8.54 -0.87 -5.37
C GLU A 74 8.92 -0.65 -3.91
N PHE A 75 8.00 -1.01 -3.00
CA PHE A 75 8.23 -1.04 -1.57
C PHE A 75 8.07 -2.48 -1.07
N ALA A 76 9.13 -3.00 -0.45
CA ALA A 76 9.29 -4.40 -0.12
C ALA A 76 9.91 -4.61 1.27
N ILE A 77 9.78 -5.85 1.75
CA ILE A 77 10.61 -6.39 2.84
C ILE A 77 11.81 -7.10 2.22
N LEU A 78 12.98 -7.00 2.84
CA LEU A 78 14.17 -7.81 2.52
C LEU A 78 15.02 -7.99 3.78
N ASN A 79 15.44 -9.21 4.10
CA ASN A 79 16.36 -9.49 5.23
C ASN A 79 15.94 -8.82 6.56
N ARG A 80 14.67 -8.95 6.96
CA ARG A 80 14.12 -8.33 8.18
C ARG A 80 14.22 -6.79 8.19
N GLY A 81 14.26 -6.17 7.02
CA GLY A 81 14.27 -4.71 6.84
C GLY A 81 13.32 -4.28 5.74
N LEU A 82 13.14 -2.97 5.64
CA LEU A 82 12.44 -2.30 4.55
C LEU A 82 13.39 -2.05 3.37
N LYS A 83 12.93 -2.33 2.16
CA LYS A 83 13.63 -2.12 0.89
C LYS A 83 12.76 -1.29 -0.05
N VAL A 84 13.36 -0.31 -0.71
CA VAL A 84 12.72 0.43 -1.80
C VAL A 84 13.59 0.27 -3.04
N ASN A 85 12.97 -0.07 -4.17
CA ASN A 85 13.55 0.11 -5.48
C ASN A 85 12.79 1.23 -6.20
N ALA A 86 13.50 2.06 -6.93
CA ALA A 86 12.89 3.00 -7.87
C ALA A 86 13.78 3.14 -9.10
N PHE A 87 13.21 3.64 -10.19
CA PHE A 87 14.02 4.12 -11.30
C PHE A 87 14.02 5.63 -11.29
N ILE A 88 15.20 6.19 -11.56
CA ILE A 88 15.48 7.61 -11.50
C ILE A 88 16.05 8.06 -12.85
N GLY A 89 15.73 9.28 -13.27
CA GLY A 89 16.14 9.83 -14.58
C GLY A 89 15.01 9.88 -15.62
N GLY A 90 13.76 9.73 -15.20
CA GLY A 90 12.59 9.82 -16.08
C GLY A 90 12.53 8.65 -17.09
N GLN A 91 12.50 8.97 -18.39
CA GLN A 91 12.44 7.96 -19.45
C GLN A 91 13.74 7.16 -19.61
N TYR A 92 14.89 7.72 -19.19
CA TYR A 92 16.21 7.08 -19.22
C TYR A 92 16.57 6.60 -17.82
N ARG A 93 16.26 5.32 -17.57
CA ARG A 93 16.06 4.75 -16.22
C ARG A 93 17.37 4.22 -15.61
N SER A 94 17.86 4.86 -14.55
CA SER A 94 18.90 4.31 -13.67
C SER A 94 18.25 3.66 -12.45
N GLY A 95 18.73 2.46 -12.08
CA GLY A 95 18.24 1.75 -10.89
C GLY A 95 18.67 2.43 -9.60
N TYR A 96 17.73 2.67 -8.70
CA TYR A 96 17.93 3.19 -7.36
C TYR A 96 17.42 2.19 -6.33
N MET A 97 18.23 1.90 -5.30
CA MET A 97 17.85 1.02 -4.21
C MET A 97 18.21 1.63 -2.86
N MET A 98 17.30 1.49 -1.90
CA MET A 98 17.55 1.68 -0.48
C MET A 98 17.14 0.43 0.27
N ALA A 99 17.91 0.04 1.27
CA ALA A 99 17.51 -1.01 2.20
C ALA A 99 17.94 -0.66 3.62
N THR A 100 17.11 -1.04 4.58
CA THR A 100 17.36 -0.88 6.01
C THR A 100 17.73 -2.24 6.63
N LEU A 101 18.38 -2.22 7.79
CA LEU A 101 18.67 -3.42 8.60
C LEU A 101 17.99 -3.25 9.97
N LEU A 102 16.67 -3.37 10.00
CA LEU A 102 15.86 -3.03 11.18
C LEU A 102 15.68 -4.19 12.16
N GLY A 103 15.88 -5.43 11.70
CA GLY A 103 15.61 -6.61 12.51
C GLY A 103 14.12 -6.76 12.83
N LEU A 104 13.23 -6.44 11.87
CA LEU A 104 11.79 -6.60 11.99
C LEU A 104 11.44 -8.01 12.48
N GLN A 105 10.49 -8.09 13.41
CA GLN A 105 10.01 -9.37 13.91
C GLN A 105 8.87 -9.86 13.01
N PRO A 106 8.81 -11.16 12.68
CA PRO A 106 7.68 -11.71 11.94
C PRO A 106 6.38 -11.54 12.74
N GLU A 107 5.24 -11.57 12.05
CA GLU A 107 3.92 -11.53 12.68
C GLU A 107 3.71 -10.31 13.61
N THR A 108 4.39 -9.21 13.33
CA THR A 108 4.26 -7.94 14.06
C THR A 108 3.80 -6.84 13.10
N TRP A 109 2.82 -6.03 13.53
CA TRP A 109 2.36 -4.87 12.76
C TRP A 109 3.37 -3.74 12.82
N TYR A 110 3.74 -3.23 11.64
CA TYR A 110 4.54 -2.03 11.48
C TYR A 110 3.87 -1.05 10.51
N HIS A 111 3.95 0.24 10.80
CA HIS A 111 3.63 1.29 9.84
C HIS A 111 4.89 1.61 9.04
N CYS A 112 4.90 1.20 7.78
CA CYS A 112 6.04 1.34 6.87
C CYS A 112 5.79 2.49 5.92
N VAL A 113 6.72 3.44 5.84
CA VAL A 113 6.58 4.61 4.96
C VAL A 113 7.82 4.83 4.14
N PHE A 114 7.63 5.11 2.86
CA PHE A 114 8.66 5.66 1.98
C PHE A 114 8.22 7.03 1.49
N THR A 115 9.12 8.01 1.54
CA THR A 115 8.93 9.31 0.91
C THR A 115 10.06 9.59 -0.06
N TYR A 116 9.76 10.26 -1.16
CA TYR A 116 10.76 10.85 -2.04
C TYR A 116 10.38 12.30 -2.35
N LYS A 117 11.37 13.20 -2.36
CA LYS A 117 11.22 14.59 -2.81
C LYS A 117 12.54 15.13 -3.31
N ASN A 118 12.59 15.61 -4.55
CA ASN A 118 13.73 16.36 -5.10
C ASN A 118 15.09 15.68 -4.83
N GLY A 119 15.17 14.36 -5.04
CA GLY A 119 16.37 13.56 -4.84
C GLY A 119 16.72 13.16 -3.41
N SER A 120 15.82 13.41 -2.46
CA SER A 120 15.87 12.86 -1.10
C SER A 120 14.85 11.74 -0.95
N GLY A 121 15.33 10.51 -0.75
CA GLY A 121 14.52 9.36 -0.38
C GLY A 121 14.63 9.08 1.12
N LYS A 122 13.50 8.80 1.79
CA LYS A 122 13.45 8.51 3.23
C LYS A 122 12.56 7.31 3.52
N ILE A 123 12.98 6.49 4.47
CA ILE A 123 12.21 5.36 4.99
C ILE A 123 11.91 5.60 6.47
N TYR A 124 10.64 5.44 6.85
CA TYR A 124 10.17 5.53 8.22
C TYR A 124 9.55 4.21 8.67
N LEU A 125 9.70 3.89 9.95
CA LEU A 125 9.05 2.77 10.62
C LEU A 125 8.34 3.29 11.87
N ASN A 126 7.04 3.05 11.98
CA ASN A 126 6.21 3.52 13.11
C ASN A 126 6.32 5.04 13.36
N GLY A 127 6.48 5.82 12.28
CA GLY A 127 6.61 7.27 12.34
C GLY A 127 8.02 7.79 12.67
N GLU A 128 8.99 6.91 12.90
CA GLU A 128 10.39 7.31 13.11
C GLU A 128 11.20 7.18 11.83
N LEU A 129 12.01 8.20 11.50
CA LEU A 129 12.96 8.14 10.38
C LEU A 129 14.02 7.06 10.67
N LYS A 130 14.21 6.13 9.72
CA LYS A 130 15.19 5.03 9.83
C LYS A 130 16.32 5.12 8.82
N LEU A 131 16.06 5.70 7.65
CA LEU A 131 17.05 5.86 6.61
C LEU A 131 16.72 7.07 5.75
N GLU A 132 17.74 7.81 5.37
CA GLU A 132 17.66 8.93 4.43
C GLU A 132 18.82 8.84 3.45
N ASN A 133 18.53 9.09 2.17
CA ASN A 133 19.53 9.19 1.12
C ASN A 133 19.23 10.42 0.26
N ASN A 134 20.17 11.36 0.25
CA ASN A 134 20.05 12.66 -0.43
C ASN A 134 20.76 12.71 -1.79
N ASN A 135 21.31 11.59 -2.25
CA ASN A 135 22.13 11.51 -3.47
C ASN A 135 21.37 10.86 -4.64
N VAL A 136 20.06 11.10 -4.73
CA VAL A 136 19.18 10.48 -5.73
C VAL A 136 18.81 11.50 -6.80
N SER A 137 19.77 11.94 -7.62
CA SER A 137 19.47 13.05 -8.55
C SER A 137 18.53 12.63 -9.69
N GLY A 138 17.52 13.47 -9.95
CA GLY A 138 16.59 13.34 -11.09
C GLY A 138 15.21 12.78 -10.72
N PRO A 139 14.22 12.93 -11.61
CA PRO A 139 12.84 12.55 -11.32
C PRO A 139 12.66 11.03 -11.23
N LEU A 140 11.65 10.61 -10.46
CA LEU A 140 11.12 9.24 -10.51
C LEU A 140 10.68 8.91 -11.93
N GLY A 141 10.99 7.69 -12.36
CA GLY A 141 10.53 7.16 -13.63
C GLY A 141 9.00 7.11 -13.68
N THR A 142 8.44 7.06 -14.89
CA THR A 142 7.02 6.77 -15.10
C THR A 142 6.80 5.55 -15.99
N ALA A 143 5.69 4.84 -15.81
CA ALA A 143 5.35 3.67 -16.61
C ALA A 143 3.84 3.57 -16.84
N ASN A 144 3.46 3.10 -18.03
CA ASN A 144 2.09 2.72 -18.36
C ASN A 144 1.80 1.30 -17.85
N ALA A 145 1.84 1.15 -16.53
CA ALA A 145 1.70 -0.12 -15.84
C ALA A 145 0.70 0.01 -14.70
N ALA A 146 0.00 -1.09 -14.44
CA ALA A 146 -0.84 -1.23 -13.26
C ALA A 146 -0.02 -1.02 -11.96
N LEU A 147 -0.73 -0.62 -10.91
CA LEU A 147 -0.24 -0.63 -9.55
C LEU A 147 -0.69 -1.95 -8.92
N ASN A 148 0.19 -2.66 -8.23
CA ASN A 148 -0.16 -3.85 -7.48
C ASN A 148 0.12 -3.68 -5.98
N ILE A 149 -0.72 -4.32 -5.18
CA ILE A 149 -0.54 -4.49 -3.73
C ILE A 149 -0.40 -5.99 -3.50
N GLY A 150 0.61 -6.40 -2.72
CA GLY A 150 0.84 -7.80 -2.34
C GLY A 150 1.68 -8.65 -3.29
N GLN A 151 2.07 -8.13 -4.46
CA GLN A 151 2.97 -8.85 -5.37
C GLN A 151 3.65 -7.89 -6.34
N ARG A 152 4.94 -8.11 -6.63
CA ARG A 152 5.56 -7.61 -7.87
C ARG A 152 5.19 -8.51 -9.04
N PHE A 153 4.33 -8.00 -9.90
CA PHE A 153 3.82 -8.72 -11.06
C PHE A 153 4.89 -8.86 -12.17
N GLY A 154 4.89 -9.98 -12.88
CA GLY A 154 5.82 -10.29 -13.98
C GLY A 154 7.12 -11.01 -13.56
N ASN A 155 7.71 -10.66 -12.42
CA ASN A 155 8.88 -11.35 -11.85
C ASN A 155 8.53 -12.25 -10.64
N ASN A 156 7.25 -12.30 -10.27
CA ASN A 156 6.71 -13.06 -9.16
C ASN A 156 7.49 -12.90 -7.85
N ILE A 157 7.50 -11.69 -7.29
CA ILE A 157 7.91 -11.47 -5.89
C ILE A 157 6.65 -11.25 -5.05
N PRO A 158 6.04 -12.31 -4.51
CA PRO A 158 4.84 -12.21 -3.70
C PRO A 158 5.17 -11.71 -2.28
N PHE A 159 4.18 -11.09 -1.64
CA PHE A 159 4.19 -10.78 -0.22
C PHE A 159 3.38 -11.82 0.54
N GLY A 160 3.93 -12.34 1.64
CA GLY A 160 3.23 -13.24 2.55
C GLY A 160 2.91 -12.52 3.86
N GLY A 161 1.63 -12.30 4.15
CA GLY A 161 1.18 -11.64 5.38
C GLY A 161 -0.12 -10.86 5.25
N LEU A 162 -0.30 -9.86 6.10
CA LEU A 162 -1.47 -9.01 6.17
C LEU A 162 -1.09 -7.57 5.82
N LEU A 163 -1.91 -6.93 4.99
CA LEU A 163 -1.81 -5.50 4.69
C LEU A 163 -3.11 -4.80 5.10
N ARG A 164 -2.96 -3.56 5.57
CA ARG A 164 -4.09 -2.63 5.73
C ARG A 164 -3.64 -1.20 5.53
N ASP A 165 -4.62 -0.34 5.28
CA ASP A 165 -4.44 1.12 5.29
C ASP A 165 -3.30 1.57 4.36
N VAL A 166 -3.29 1.01 3.14
CA VAL A 166 -2.31 1.34 2.10
C VAL A 166 -2.68 2.70 1.52
N ARG A 167 -1.74 3.65 1.55
CA ARG A 167 -1.95 5.01 1.06
C ARG A 167 -0.81 5.44 0.15
N ILE A 168 -1.19 6.18 -0.89
CA ILE A 168 -0.28 6.75 -1.87
C ILE A 168 -0.60 8.23 -2.00
N TRP A 169 0.40 9.05 -1.80
CA TRP A 169 0.34 10.49 -1.88
C TRP A 169 1.23 10.97 -3.02
N ASN A 170 0.78 11.97 -3.77
CA ASN A 170 1.59 12.67 -4.78
C ASN A 170 2.36 13.87 -4.20
N ILE A 171 2.51 13.88 -2.87
CA ILE A 171 3.32 14.81 -2.09
C ILE A 171 4.24 14.02 -1.18
N SER A 172 5.39 14.59 -0.83
CA SER A 172 6.24 14.05 0.24
C SER A 172 5.76 14.55 1.58
N ARG A 173 5.28 13.64 2.43
CA ARG A 173 4.75 13.96 3.75
C ARG A 173 5.87 14.11 4.76
N SER A 174 5.74 15.09 5.63
CA SER A 174 6.63 15.28 6.77
C SER A 174 6.47 14.16 7.81
N GLN A 175 7.49 13.97 8.64
CA GLN A 175 7.43 13.02 9.75
C GLN A 175 6.27 13.32 10.71
N GLU A 176 6.01 14.60 10.98
CA GLU A 176 4.89 15.03 11.82
C GLU A 176 3.55 14.63 11.22
N GLU A 177 3.34 14.87 9.92
CA GLU A 177 2.13 14.44 9.21
C GLU A 177 1.97 12.91 9.21
N ILE A 178 3.07 12.17 9.09
CA ILE A 178 3.08 10.70 9.19
C ILE A 178 2.59 10.27 10.58
N VAL A 179 3.24 10.76 11.65
CA VAL A 179 2.90 10.41 13.04
C VAL A 179 1.45 10.79 13.37
N ASN A 180 1.01 11.97 12.96
CA ASN A 180 -0.32 12.49 13.28
C ASN A 180 -1.47 11.74 12.58
N ASN A 181 -1.18 10.97 11.52
CA ASN A 181 -2.22 10.35 10.69
C ASN A 181 -2.11 8.83 10.54
N MET A 182 -1.02 8.19 11.00
CA MET A 182 -0.81 6.74 10.82
C MET A 182 -1.89 5.85 11.46
N ASN A 183 -2.63 6.36 12.46
CA ASN A 183 -3.71 5.63 13.15
C ASN A 183 -5.11 6.20 12.87
N LYS A 184 -5.24 7.15 11.94
CA LYS A 184 -6.52 7.79 11.61
C LYS A 184 -7.15 7.14 10.39
N ILE A 185 -8.47 7.01 10.42
CA ILE A 185 -9.25 6.80 9.20
C ILE A 185 -9.30 8.13 8.46
N LEU A 186 -8.82 8.14 7.24
CA LEU A 186 -8.83 9.33 6.38
C LEU A 186 -10.19 9.49 5.70
N GLN A 187 -10.50 10.72 5.29
CA GLN A 187 -11.72 11.05 4.55
C GLN A 187 -11.62 10.71 3.06
N GLY A 188 -10.39 10.63 2.52
CA GLY A 188 -10.12 10.37 1.11
C GLY A 188 -9.90 11.64 0.28
N ASN A 189 -10.30 12.81 0.79
CA ASN A 189 -10.15 14.10 0.10
C ASN A 189 -8.97 14.94 0.61
N GLU A 190 -8.07 14.34 1.41
CA GLU A 190 -6.87 15.01 1.88
C GLU A 190 -6.01 15.47 0.70
N LYS A 191 -5.44 16.68 0.83
CA LYS A 191 -4.62 17.25 -0.23
C LYS A 191 -3.45 16.33 -0.57
N GLY A 192 -3.37 15.94 -1.84
CA GLY A 192 -2.31 15.11 -2.38
C GLY A 192 -2.48 13.61 -2.17
N LEU A 193 -3.57 13.16 -1.52
CA LEU A 193 -3.91 11.74 -1.44
C LEU A 193 -4.46 11.27 -2.79
N VAL A 194 -3.84 10.26 -3.41
CA VAL A 194 -4.22 9.74 -4.74
C VAL A 194 -4.60 8.26 -4.73
N GLY A 195 -4.18 7.54 -3.69
CA GLY A 195 -4.65 6.19 -3.40
C GLY A 195 -4.89 6.04 -1.91
N TYR A 196 -6.09 5.62 -1.53
CA TYR A 196 -6.37 5.20 -0.16
C TYR A 196 -7.16 3.90 -0.17
N PHE A 197 -6.47 2.81 0.15
CA PHE A 197 -7.02 1.46 0.24
C PHE A 197 -6.98 1.01 1.72
N PRO A 198 -8.07 1.18 2.46
CA PRO A 198 -8.15 0.75 3.85
C PRO A 198 -7.92 -0.75 4.02
N LEU A 199 -8.32 -1.56 3.02
CA LEU A 199 -8.32 -3.02 3.06
C LEU A 199 -9.03 -3.55 4.30
N ASN A 200 -10.23 -3.01 4.56
CA ASN A 200 -11.04 -3.35 5.72
C ASN A 200 -12.50 -3.70 5.36
N GLU A 201 -12.75 -3.99 4.08
CA GLU A 201 -14.06 -4.31 3.52
C GLU A 201 -14.63 -5.61 4.14
N GLY A 202 -13.77 -6.61 4.37
CA GLY A 202 -14.15 -7.86 5.04
C GLY A 202 -14.91 -8.86 4.15
N TYR A 203 -15.21 -8.50 2.90
CA TYR A 203 -15.86 -9.35 1.91
C TYR A 203 -15.63 -8.83 0.49
N GLY A 204 -15.98 -9.67 -0.49
CA GLY A 204 -15.91 -9.31 -1.91
C GLY A 204 -14.51 -9.38 -2.51
N ASP A 205 -14.41 -9.01 -3.77
CA ASP A 205 -13.23 -9.12 -4.64
C ASP A 205 -12.68 -7.74 -5.06
N LYS A 206 -13.02 -6.69 -4.31
CA LYS A 206 -12.61 -5.31 -4.55
C LYS A 206 -11.87 -4.74 -3.36
N ALA A 207 -10.81 -3.98 -3.65
CA ALA A 207 -10.20 -3.05 -2.71
C ALA A 207 -10.60 -1.63 -3.12
N TYR A 208 -11.41 -0.96 -2.30
CA TYR A 208 -11.94 0.35 -2.66
C TYR A 208 -10.91 1.45 -2.45
N ASN A 209 -10.73 2.29 -3.47
CA ASN A 209 -9.89 3.47 -3.40
C ASN A 209 -10.74 4.67 -2.95
N ARG A 210 -10.69 5.00 -1.65
CA ARG A 210 -11.47 6.11 -1.07
C ARG A 210 -11.00 7.49 -1.52
N ALA A 211 -9.86 7.61 -2.20
CA ALA A 211 -9.34 8.89 -2.67
C ALA A 211 -9.87 9.28 -4.05
N THR A 212 -9.90 8.34 -4.99
CA THR A 212 -10.19 8.63 -6.41
C THR A 212 -11.25 7.73 -7.04
N GLY A 213 -11.66 6.65 -6.36
CA GLY A 213 -12.57 5.63 -6.92
C GLY A 213 -11.91 4.73 -7.98
N ILE A 214 -10.60 4.85 -8.20
CA ILE A 214 -9.84 3.92 -9.05
C ILE A 214 -9.55 2.67 -8.20
N ASP A 215 -10.54 1.80 -8.13
CA ASP A 215 -10.54 0.60 -7.28
C ASP A 215 -9.59 -0.50 -7.80
N GLY A 216 -9.18 -1.38 -6.90
CA GLY A 216 -8.40 -2.57 -7.20
C GLY A 216 -9.26 -3.83 -7.28
N ASN A 217 -8.88 -4.76 -8.16
CA ASN A 217 -9.41 -6.13 -8.18
C ASN A 217 -8.55 -7.03 -7.32
N ILE A 218 -9.16 -7.86 -6.49
CA ILE A 218 -8.49 -8.84 -5.64
C ILE A 218 -8.37 -10.18 -6.37
N TYR A 219 -7.20 -10.79 -6.34
CA TYR A 219 -6.92 -12.11 -6.90
C TYR A 219 -6.26 -12.97 -5.81
N GLY A 220 -6.91 -14.09 -5.45
CA GLY A 220 -6.41 -15.09 -4.50
C GLY A 220 -6.50 -14.69 -3.02
N SER A 221 -6.31 -13.42 -2.69
CA SER A 221 -6.31 -12.93 -1.31
C SER A 221 -7.64 -13.12 -0.58
N THR A 222 -7.57 -13.28 0.74
CA THR A 222 -8.74 -13.50 1.60
C THR A 222 -8.82 -12.48 2.74
N TRP A 223 -10.04 -12.19 3.20
CA TRP A 223 -10.28 -11.27 4.32
C TRP A 223 -10.11 -11.97 5.67
N VAL A 224 -9.36 -11.35 6.58
CA VAL A 224 -9.10 -11.87 7.93
C VAL A 224 -9.50 -10.84 8.98
N GLU A 225 -10.19 -11.27 10.03
CA GLU A 225 -10.53 -10.44 11.19
C GLU A 225 -9.30 -10.27 12.10
N VAL A 226 -8.99 -9.03 12.52
CA VAL A 226 -7.75 -8.63 13.20
C VAL A 226 -7.94 -7.71 14.41
#